data_AF-A0A7J3XVF5-F1
#
_entry.id   AF-A0A7J3XVF5-F1
#
_cell.length_a   1.000
_cell.length_b   1.000
_cell.length_c   1.000
_cell.angle_alpha   90.00
_cell.angle_beta   90.00
_cell.angle_gamma   90.00
#
_symmetry.space_group_name_H-M   'P 1'
#
loop_
_entity.id
_entity.type
_entity.pdbx_description
1 polymer ?
#
loop_
_entity_poly.entity_id
_entity_poly.type
_entity_poly.pdbx_seq_one_letter_code
_entity_poly.pdbx_strand_id
1 'polypeptide(L)'
;MAEAPRADERLRKALEVVKEGRVKKYVFKQSLRTYWVVVGRTRDYLVLPGRYCTCDDFFINVVARLKVKSCYHLLAQEVAEREGAFEVYEVDDEEGEKLLDEWLEV
;
A
#
# COMPACT_ATOMS: atom_id res chain seq x y z
N MET A 1 31.86 -10.43 5.76
CA MET A 1 30.74 -10.64 6.71
C MET A 1 29.47 -10.27 5.98
N ALA A 2 28.63 -11.23 5.63
CA ALA A 2 27.38 -10.95 4.94
C ALA A 2 26.31 -10.59 5.99
N GLU A 3 25.83 -9.35 5.99
CA GLU A 3 24.68 -8.94 6.80
C GLU A 3 23.43 -9.70 6.33
N ALA A 4 22.82 -10.50 7.21
CA ALA A 4 21.51 -11.11 6.95
C ALA A 4 20.44 -9.99 6.87
N PRO A 5 19.49 -10.05 5.93
CA PRO A 5 18.84 -8.84 5.44
C PRO A 5 17.64 -8.38 6.29
N ARG A 6 17.38 -7.07 6.22
CA ARG A 6 16.24 -6.22 6.66
C ARG A 6 14.80 -6.71 6.33
N ALA A 7 14.62 -7.98 5.94
CA ALA A 7 13.32 -8.58 5.61
C ALA A 7 12.40 -8.65 6.85
N ASP A 8 12.98 -8.93 8.02
CA ASP A 8 12.27 -9.01 9.30
C ASP A 8 11.60 -7.68 9.67
N GLU A 9 12.31 -6.56 9.51
CA GLU A 9 11.79 -5.23 9.88
C GLU A 9 10.65 -4.77 8.97
N ARG A 10 10.72 -5.04 7.65
CA ARG A 10 9.65 -4.67 6.71
C ARG A 10 8.39 -5.47 6.97
N LEU A 11 8.53 -6.78 7.22
CA LEU A 11 7.40 -7.62 7.58
C LEU A 11 6.80 -7.18 8.92
N ARG A 12 7.63 -6.88 9.93
CA ARG A 12 7.16 -6.38 11.22
C ARG A 12 6.33 -5.10 11.08
N LYS A 13 6.80 -4.13 10.28
CA LYS A 13 6.05 -2.89 9.99
C LYS A 13 4.76 -3.16 9.24
N ALA A 14 4.79 -4.08 8.26
CA ALA A 14 3.60 -4.47 7.53
C ALA A 14 2.53 -5.03 8.46
N LEU A 15 2.90 -5.94 9.36
CA LEU A 15 1.99 -6.51 10.36
C LEU A 15 1.43 -5.46 11.34
N GLU A 16 2.26 -4.49 11.75
CA GLU A 16 1.81 -3.36 12.59
C GLU A 16 0.72 -2.54 11.88
N VAL A 17 0.93 -2.18 10.62
CA VAL A 17 -0.04 -1.45 9.79
C VAL A 17 -1.35 -2.22 9.63
N VAL A 18 -1.28 -3.54 9.36
CA VAL A 18 -2.48 -4.38 9.24
C VAL A 18 -3.24 -4.42 10.57
N LYS A 19 -2.53 -4.63 11.68
CA LYS A 19 -3.13 -4.66 13.03
C LYS A 19 -3.80 -3.34 13.41
N GLU A 20 -3.25 -2.22 12.96
CA GLU A 20 -3.80 -0.88 13.16
C GLU A 20 -4.99 -0.55 12.24
N GLY A 21 -5.41 -1.46 11.34
CA GLY A 21 -6.53 -1.23 10.44
C GLY A 21 -6.23 -0.23 9.32
N ARG A 22 -4.95 -0.08 8.95
CA ARG A 22 -4.49 0.99 8.04
C ARG A 22 -4.46 0.59 6.57
N VAL A 23 -5.03 -0.55 6.22
CA VAL A 23 -5.18 -1.01 4.84
C VAL A 23 -6.62 -0.81 4.42
N LYS A 24 -6.83 -0.05 3.36
CA LYS A 24 -8.13 0.36 2.85
C LYS A 24 -8.30 -0.04 1.40
N LYS A 25 -9.51 -0.46 1.05
CA LYS A 25 -9.92 -0.79 -0.31
C LYS A 25 -11.07 0.14 -0.71
N TYR A 26 -10.88 0.88 -1.78
CA TYR A 26 -11.90 1.76 -2.35
C TYR A 26 -12.46 1.13 -3.61
N VAL A 27 -13.78 1.06 -3.70
CA VAL A 27 -14.53 0.54 -4.85
C VAL A 27 -15.42 1.65 -5.39
N PHE A 28 -15.22 2.00 -6.66
CA PHE A 28 -15.97 3.06 -7.31
C PHE A 28 -17.31 2.49 -7.81
N LYS A 29 -18.43 3.09 -7.40
CA LYS A 29 -19.76 2.49 -7.57
C LYS A 29 -20.15 2.23 -9.02
N GLN A 30 -19.81 3.11 -9.96
CA GLN A 30 -20.27 3.00 -11.35
C GLN A 30 -19.24 2.27 -12.21
N SER A 31 -17.97 2.64 -12.12
CA SER A 31 -16.91 2.01 -12.92
C SER A 31 -16.44 0.66 -12.38
N LEU A 32 -16.75 0.35 -11.12
CA LEU A 32 -16.24 -0.82 -10.38
C LEU A 32 -14.71 -0.87 -10.28
N ARG A 33 -14.04 0.27 -10.52
CA ARG A 33 -12.60 0.39 -10.31
C ARG A 33 -12.28 0.21 -8.83
N THR A 34 -11.21 -0.52 -8.57
CA THR A 34 -10.76 -0.86 -7.23
C THR A 34 -9.36 -0.32 -7.00
N TYR A 35 -9.18 0.40 -5.90
CA TYR A 35 -7.89 0.95 -5.49
C TYR A 35 -7.58 0.55 -4.06
N TRP A 36 -6.31 0.28 -3.79
CA TRP A 36 -5.83 -0.02 -2.45
C TRP A 36 -4.99 1.12 -1.93
N VAL A 37 -5.19 1.44 -0.66
CA VAL A 37 -4.46 2.50 0.02
C VAL A 37 -3.94 1.97 1.33
N VAL A 38 -2.67 2.23 1.62
CA VAL A 38 -2.08 1.99 2.93
C VAL A 38 -1.82 3.33 3.57
N VAL A 39 -2.55 3.61 4.65
CA VAL A 39 -2.47 4.87 5.38
C VAL A 39 -1.10 4.94 6.06
N GLY A 40 -0.26 5.87 5.64
CA GLY A 40 1.08 6.10 6.18
C GLY A 40 1.08 7.05 7.37
N ARG A 41 2.25 7.33 7.94
CA ARG A 41 2.36 8.31 9.05
C ARG A 41 2.38 9.75 8.54
N THR A 42 2.86 9.96 7.32
CA THR A 42 3.04 11.28 6.69
C THR A 42 2.00 11.54 5.61
N ARG A 43 1.64 10.52 4.84
CA ARG A 43 0.60 10.55 3.82
C ARG A 43 0.07 9.15 3.54
N ASP A 44 -0.96 9.08 2.72
CA ASP A 44 -1.56 7.84 2.26
C ASP A 44 -0.90 7.37 0.96
N TYR A 45 -0.67 6.06 0.85
CA TYR A 45 0.04 5.49 -0.27
C TYR A 45 -0.88 4.61 -1.11
N LEU A 46 -1.05 4.99 -2.38
CA LEU A 46 -1.70 4.15 -3.37
C LEU A 46 -0.86 2.90 -3.61
N VAL A 47 -1.52 1.74 -3.57
CA VAL A 47 -0.92 0.43 -3.77
C VAL A 47 -1.65 -0.27 -4.92
N LEU A 48 -0.87 -0.77 -5.87
CA LEU A 48 -1.34 -1.76 -6.84
C LEU A 48 -0.81 -3.12 -6.39
N PRO A 49 -1.69 -4.06 -5.98
CA PRO A 49 -1.30 -5.34 -5.39
C PRO A 49 -0.21 -6.06 -6.16
N GLY A 50 0.88 -6.38 -5.45
CA GLY A 50 2.04 -7.11 -5.97
C GLY A 50 2.88 -6.39 -7.03
N ARG A 51 2.58 -5.11 -7.36
CA ARG A 51 3.18 -4.44 -8.52
C ARG A 51 3.79 -3.07 -8.20
N TYR A 52 3.07 -2.22 -7.48
CA TYR A 52 3.47 -0.81 -7.33
C TYR A 52 2.99 -0.20 -6.01
N CYS A 53 3.77 0.73 -5.49
CA CYS A 53 3.39 1.59 -4.38
C CYS A 53 3.97 2.99 -4.58
N THR A 54 3.20 4.04 -4.26
CA THR A 54 3.63 5.44 -4.40
C THR A 54 4.65 5.89 -3.34
N CYS A 55 5.14 5.00 -2.46
CA CYS A 55 6.10 5.38 -1.44
C CYS A 55 7.56 5.43 -1.94
N ASP A 56 8.37 6.28 -1.31
CA ASP A 56 9.79 6.42 -1.65
C ASP A 56 10.59 5.13 -1.45
N ASP A 57 10.26 4.30 -0.46
CA ASP A 57 10.97 3.02 -0.25
C ASP A 57 10.79 2.08 -1.45
N PHE A 58 9.60 2.08 -2.07
CA PHE A 58 9.36 1.32 -3.28
C PHE A 58 10.19 1.88 -4.44
N PHE A 59 10.07 3.18 -4.73
CA PHE A 59 10.82 3.79 -5.82
C PHE A 59 12.33 3.62 -5.67
N ILE A 60 12.87 3.95 -4.49
CA ILE A 60 14.31 3.96 -4.25
C ILE A 60 14.86 2.52 -4.16
N ASN A 61 14.27 1.67 -3.31
CA ASN A 61 14.90 0.40 -2.95
C ASN A 61 14.40 -0.79 -3.79
N VAL A 62 13.19 -0.75 -4.35
CA VAL A 62 12.67 -1.79 -5.26
C VAL A 62 13.02 -1.45 -6.70
N VAL A 63 12.70 -0.24 -7.18
CA VAL A 63 12.87 0.12 -8.60
C VAL A 63 14.28 0.59 -8.91
N ALA A 64 14.75 1.67 -8.27
CA ALA A 64 16.00 2.32 -8.67
C ALA A 64 17.25 1.52 -8.26
N ARG A 65 17.24 0.94 -7.05
CA ARG A 65 18.41 0.23 -6.51
C ARG A 65 18.34 -1.29 -6.64
N LEU A 66 17.16 -1.86 -6.91
CA LEU A 66 16.94 -3.31 -6.98
C LEU A 66 17.49 -4.08 -5.75
N LYS A 67 17.43 -3.47 -4.56
CA LYS A 67 18.01 -4.03 -3.32
C LYS A 67 17.03 -4.91 -2.54
N VAL A 68 15.74 -4.64 -2.67
CA VAL A 68 14.67 -5.39 -2.01
C VAL A 68 13.57 -5.67 -3.02
N LYS A 69 12.80 -6.74 -2.80
CA LYS A 69 11.70 -7.11 -3.71
C LYS A 69 10.41 -6.33 -3.47
N SER A 70 10.26 -5.74 -2.29
CA SER A 70 9.00 -5.10 -1.87
C SER A 70 9.23 -4.06 -0.78
N CYS A 71 8.36 -3.05 -0.74
CA CYS A 71 8.24 -2.13 0.40
C CYS A 71 7.24 -2.70 1.43
N TYR A 72 7.24 -2.16 2.65
CA TYR A 72 6.34 -2.69 3.68
C TYR A 72 4.85 -2.45 3.40
N HIS A 73 4.49 -1.45 2.58
CA HIS A 73 3.08 -1.20 2.21
C HIS A 73 2.53 -2.28 1.28
N LEU A 74 3.32 -2.74 0.31
CA LEU A 74 2.94 -3.88 -0.55
C LEU A 74 2.77 -5.15 0.28
N LEU A 75 3.66 -5.39 1.23
CA LEU A 75 3.54 -6.51 2.16
C LEU A 75 2.29 -6.38 3.05
N ALA A 76 1.99 -5.17 3.55
CA ALA A 76 0.81 -4.92 4.37
C ALA A 76 -0.48 -5.18 3.59
N GLN A 77 -0.56 -4.69 2.35
CA GLN A 77 -1.70 -4.93 1.47
C GLN A 77 -1.87 -6.43 1.19
N GLU A 78 -0.79 -7.14 0.84
CA GLU A 78 -0.82 -8.58 0.56
C GLU A 78 -1.30 -9.39 1.77
N VAL A 79 -0.79 -9.06 2.97
CA VAL A 79 -1.22 -9.72 4.22
C VAL A 79 -2.67 -9.39 4.54
N ALA A 80 -3.05 -8.11 4.52
CA ALA A 80 -4.43 -7.70 4.80
C ALA A 80 -5.43 -8.37 3.85
N GLU A 81 -5.14 -8.41 2.55
CA GLU A 81 -6.02 -9.04 1.57
C GLU A 81 -6.18 -10.54 1.82
N ARG A 82 -5.10 -11.25 2.16
CA ARG A 82 -5.14 -12.69 2.49
C ARG A 82 -5.91 -12.98 3.77
N GLU A 83 -5.74 -12.15 4.79
CA GLU A 83 -6.35 -12.33 6.11
C GLU A 83 -7.75 -11.70 6.22
N GLY A 84 -8.21 -10.99 5.19
CA GLY A 84 -9.46 -10.22 5.24
C GLY A 84 -9.41 -9.02 6.19
N ALA A 85 -8.21 -8.54 6.54
CA ALA A 85 -7.98 -7.50 7.54
C ALA A 85 -7.81 -6.10 6.89
N PHE A 86 -8.88 -5.61 6.25
CA PHE A 86 -8.94 -4.29 5.63
C PHE A 86 -10.35 -3.72 5.67
N GLU A 87 -10.46 -2.40 5.56
CA GLU A 87 -11.75 -1.72 5.41
C GLU A 87 -12.11 -1.54 3.93
N VAL A 88 -13.41 -1.66 3.61
CA VAL A 88 -13.94 -1.42 2.27
C VAL A 88 -14.79 -0.17 2.27
N TYR A 89 -14.53 0.72 1.32
CA TYR A 89 -15.31 1.93 1.10
C TYR A 89 -15.87 1.92 -0.32
N GLU A 90 -17.18 2.08 -0.44
CA GLU A 90 -17.87 2.27 -1.72
C GLU A 90 -18.09 3.77 -1.94
N VAL A 91 -17.42 4.33 -2.94
CA VAL A 91 -17.43 5.76 -3.23
C VAL A 91 -18.01 6.03 -4.61
N ASP A 92 -18.67 7.18 -4.77
CA ASP A 92 -19.09 7.64 -6.09
C ASP A 92 -17.85 8.00 -6.93
N ASP A 93 -17.88 7.74 -8.23
CA ASP A 93 -16.72 7.88 -9.10
C ASP A 93 -16.11 9.29 -9.06
N GLU A 94 -16.92 10.35 -8.98
CA GLU A 94 -16.42 11.73 -8.88
C GLU A 94 -15.63 11.98 -7.58
N GLU A 95 -16.08 11.41 -6.47
CA GLU A 95 -15.35 11.49 -5.19
C GLU A 95 -14.08 10.63 -5.23
N GLY A 96 -14.19 9.45 -5.86
CA GLY A 96 -13.07 8.55 -6.10
C GLY A 96 -11.94 9.20 -6.92
N GLU A 97 -12.26 9.95 -7.98
CA GLU A 97 -11.23 10.66 -8.77
C GLU A 97 -10.48 11.70 -7.92
N LYS A 98 -11.18 12.46 -7.07
CA LYS A 98 -10.55 13.44 -6.17
C LYS A 98 -9.58 12.76 -5.20
N LEU A 99 -9.97 11.61 -4.64
CA LEU A 99 -9.09 10.80 -3.78
C LEU A 99 -7.85 10.28 -4.52
N LEU A 100 -8.01 9.88 -5.79
CA LEU A 100 -6.89 9.44 -6.61
C LEU A 100 -5.88 10.55 -6.86
N ASP A 101 -6.37 11.75 -7.17
CA ASP A 101 -5.52 12.93 -7.36
C ASP A 101 -4.68 13.18 -6.09
N GLU A 102 -5.32 13.19 -4.90
CA GLU A 102 -4.61 13.37 -3.62
C GLU A 102 -3.54 12.30 -3.35
N TRP A 103 -3.82 11.03 -3.66
CA TRP A 103 -2.86 9.96 -3.44
C TRP A 103 -1.71 9.96 -4.46
N LEU A 104 -1.94 10.49 -5.66
CA LEU A 104 -0.95 10.59 -6.73
C LEU A 104 -0.11 11.87 -6.67
N GLU A 105 -0.60 12.92 -6.04
CA GLU A 105 0.22 14.10 -5.74
C GLU A 105 1.41 13.69 -4.85
N VAL A 106 2.62 13.93 -5.38
CA VAL A 106 3.94 13.59 -4.81
C VAL A 106 4.78 14.84 -4.63
#